data_AF-A0A5U9SIS9-F1
#
_entry.id   AF-A0A5U9SIS9-F1
#
_cell.length_a   1.000
_cell.length_b   1.000
_cell.length_c   1.000
_cell.angle_alpha   90.00
_cell.angle_beta   90.00
_cell.angle_gamma   90.00
#
_symmetry.space_group_name_H-M   'P 1'
#
loop_
_entity.id
_entity.type
_entity.pdbx_description
1 polymer ?
#
loop_
_entity_poly.entity_id
_entity_poly.type
_entity_poly.pdbx_seq_one_letter_code
_entity_poly.pdbx_strand_id
1 'polypeptide(L)'
;MTTITKERIELFIKNPLENGLTRGEQMELARIAMASLEAKPVRYLNKFSGVCVTLEQQSNAADDVAVYIPLYTAQPAPVVPDEMATSDDMNLYQKSFAQGYNACRAAMLQGGQPVSNRDELSSPVIPDGYALVPIVPTEDMVINGFESEPDPHFSDEKVWAEYEALSGCRRAARRAELCWAAMIKAAPKQEGNNG
;
A
#
# COMPACT_ATOMS: atom_id res chain seq x y z
N MET A 1 -32.28 -4.86 9.58
CA MET A 1 -31.40 -4.51 10.72
C MET A 1 -30.56 -3.33 10.28
N THR A 2 -30.59 -2.23 11.01
CA THR A 2 -29.64 -1.12 10.83
C THR A 2 -28.43 -1.40 11.69
N THR A 3 -27.32 -1.79 11.07
CA THR A 3 -26.05 -2.00 11.77
C THR A 3 -25.47 -0.64 12.15
N ILE A 4 -25.16 -0.43 13.43
CA ILE A 4 -24.45 0.77 13.87
C ILE A 4 -23.08 0.80 13.20
N THR A 5 -22.80 1.87 12.45
CA THR A 5 -21.54 1.97 11.68
C THR A 5 -20.41 2.49 12.56
N LYS A 6 -19.16 2.25 12.13
CA LYS A 6 -17.96 2.75 12.81
C LYS A 6 -17.96 4.28 12.85
N GLU A 7 -18.28 4.92 11.73
CA GLU A 7 -18.31 6.37 11.57
C GLU A 7 -19.32 7.00 12.52
N ARG A 8 -20.45 6.33 12.76
CA ARG A 8 -21.48 6.77 13.70
C ARG A 8 -20.99 6.76 15.15
N ILE A 9 -20.25 5.73 15.53
CA ILE A 9 -19.64 5.62 16.88
C ILE A 9 -18.52 6.65 17.04
N GLU A 10 -17.69 6.86 16.02
CA GLU A 10 -16.64 7.88 16.04
C GLU A 10 -17.21 9.30 16.21
N LEU A 11 -18.31 9.61 15.53
CA LEU A 11 -19.01 10.89 15.65
C LEU A 11 -19.53 11.12 17.09
N PHE A 12 -20.09 10.08 17.71
CA PHE A 12 -20.52 10.12 19.11
C PHE A 12 -19.34 10.37 20.07
N ILE A 13 -18.21 9.70 19.88
CA ILE A 13 -17.02 9.85 20.73
C ILE A 13 -16.43 11.27 20.62
N LYS A 14 -16.36 11.82 19.40
CA LYS A 14 -15.79 13.16 19.16
C LYS A 14 -16.61 14.28 19.80
N ASN A 15 -17.94 14.14 19.85
CA ASN A 15 -18.82 15.16 20.43
C ASN A 15 -20.11 14.53 20.99
N PRO A 16 -20.08 13.98 22.22
CA PRO A 16 -21.15 13.16 22.76
C PRO A 16 -22.41 13.94 23.15
N LEU A 17 -22.28 15.24 23.43
CA LEU A 17 -23.41 16.11 23.77
C LEU A 17 -24.27 16.44 22.55
N GLU A 18 -23.64 16.64 21.39
CA GLU A 18 -24.34 17.00 20.15
C GLU A 18 -24.69 15.76 19.29
N ASN A 19 -23.93 14.65 19.42
CA ASN A 19 -24.10 13.45 18.59
C ASN A 19 -24.54 12.22 19.39
N GLY A 20 -25.38 12.40 20.41
CA GLY A 20 -25.89 11.33 21.27
C GLY A 20 -26.45 10.13 20.49
N LEU A 21 -26.26 8.93 21.02
CA LEU A 21 -26.81 7.69 20.44
C LEU A 21 -28.31 7.59 20.71
N THR A 22 -29.07 7.22 19.68
CA THR A 22 -30.49 6.85 19.82
C THR A 22 -30.63 5.59 20.69
N ARG A 23 -31.82 5.37 21.25
CA ARG A 23 -32.11 4.15 22.03
C ARG A 23 -31.85 2.87 21.22
N GLY A 24 -32.14 2.89 19.92
CA GLY A 24 -31.89 1.75 19.04
C GLY A 24 -30.38 1.45 18.90
N GLU A 25 -29.58 2.49 18.70
CA GLU A 25 -28.12 2.38 18.62
C GLU A 25 -27.49 1.92 19.94
N GLN A 26 -27.97 2.42 21.09
CA GLN A 26 -27.51 1.97 22.40
C GLN A 26 -27.80 0.48 22.64
N MET A 27 -29.00 0.02 22.29
CA MET A 27 -29.36 -1.40 22.39
C MET A 27 -28.51 -2.28 21.49
N GLU A 28 -28.24 -1.83 20.27
CA GLU A 28 -27.41 -2.58 19.33
C GLU A 28 -25.95 -2.64 19.79
N LEU A 29 -25.41 -1.53 20.29
CA LEU A 29 -24.07 -1.49 20.87
C LEU A 29 -23.96 -2.43 22.09
N ALA A 30 -24.99 -2.48 22.94
CA ALA A 30 -25.04 -3.41 24.06
C ALA A 30 -25.05 -4.87 23.61
N ARG A 31 -25.80 -5.22 22.55
CA ARG A 31 -25.81 -6.59 21.99
C ARG A 31 -24.45 -6.98 21.42
N ILE A 32 -23.82 -6.08 20.67
CA ILE A 32 -22.48 -6.30 20.10
C ILE A 32 -21.46 -6.47 21.24
N ALA A 33 -21.52 -5.63 22.26
CA ALA A 33 -20.64 -5.73 23.43
C ALA A 33 -20.83 -7.06 24.16
N MET A 34 -22.07 -7.52 24.40
CA MET A 34 -22.33 -8.83 25.01
C MET A 34 -21.78 -9.97 24.15
N ALA A 35 -22.04 -9.96 22.84
CA ALA A 35 -21.52 -10.99 21.93
C ALA A 35 -19.98 -11.04 21.90
N SER A 36 -19.33 -9.88 22.01
CA SER A 36 -17.86 -9.76 22.10
C SER A 36 -17.32 -10.34 23.42
N LEU A 37 -18.01 -10.10 24.54
CA LEU A 37 -17.63 -10.62 25.86
C LEU A 37 -17.82 -12.14 25.97
N GLU A 38 -18.80 -12.70 25.25
CA GLU A 38 -19.08 -14.14 25.24
C GLU A 38 -18.31 -14.93 24.16
N ALA A 39 -17.53 -14.23 23.32
CA ALA A 39 -16.77 -14.86 22.25
C ALA A 39 -15.73 -15.84 22.81
N LYS A 40 -15.72 -17.06 22.26
CA LYS A 40 -14.73 -18.10 22.62
C LYS A 40 -13.62 -18.17 21.57
N PRO A 41 -12.35 -18.32 21.97
CA PRO A 41 -11.26 -18.57 21.04
C PRO A 41 -11.50 -19.87 20.26
N VAL A 42 -11.19 -19.84 18.97
CA VAL A 42 -11.26 -21.00 18.08
C VAL A 42 -9.91 -21.69 17.96
N ARG A 43 -8.83 -20.91 18.04
CA ARG A 43 -7.45 -21.40 18.06
C ARG A 43 -6.57 -20.54 18.95
N TYR A 44 -5.35 -20.98 19.16
CA TYR A 44 -4.33 -20.28 19.92
C TYR A 44 -3.03 -20.24 19.11
N LEU A 45 -2.48 -19.06 18.90
CA LEU A 45 -1.20 -18.85 18.23
C LEU A 45 -0.07 -18.91 19.25
N ASN A 46 0.89 -19.80 19.05
CA ASN A 46 2.13 -19.78 19.84
C ASN A 46 3.03 -18.62 19.38
N LYS A 47 3.39 -17.72 20.30
CA LYS A 47 4.18 -16.51 19.99
C LYS A 47 5.61 -16.80 19.56
N PHE A 48 6.17 -17.95 19.93
CA PHE A 48 7.55 -18.31 19.65
C PHE A 48 7.70 -19.14 18.38
N SER A 49 6.78 -20.09 18.16
CA SER A 49 6.85 -20.99 17.00
C SER A 49 5.97 -20.55 15.84
N GLY A 50 5.00 -19.65 16.05
CA GLY A 50 4.03 -19.25 15.04
C GLY A 50 2.98 -20.31 14.70
N VAL A 51 2.97 -21.45 15.42
CA VAL A 51 2.03 -22.54 15.17
C VAL A 51 0.68 -22.26 15.82
N CYS A 52 -0.40 -22.51 15.08
CA CYS A 52 -1.77 -22.43 15.58
C CYS A 52 -2.23 -23.79 16.12
N VAL A 53 -2.66 -23.81 17.38
CA VAL A 53 -3.13 -25.02 18.07
C VAL A 53 -4.56 -24.87 18.56
N THR A 54 -5.25 -25.99 18.73
CA THR A 54 -6.54 -26.09 19.43
C THR A 54 -6.31 -26.51 20.88
N LEU A 55 -7.33 -26.37 21.74
CA LEU A 55 -7.25 -26.86 23.13
C LEU A 55 -7.12 -28.39 23.22
N GLU A 56 -7.57 -29.13 22.20
CA GLU A 56 -7.37 -30.58 22.13
C GLU A 56 -5.88 -30.93 21.91
N GLN A 57 -5.18 -30.15 21.10
CA GLN A 57 -3.75 -30.32 20.85
C GLN A 57 -2.90 -29.82 22.01
N GLN A 58 -3.34 -28.74 22.65
CA GLN A 58 -2.62 -28.11 23.75
C GLN A 58 -3.60 -27.53 24.76
N SER A 59 -3.87 -28.30 25.82
CA SER A 59 -4.88 -27.97 26.82
C SER A 59 -4.57 -26.72 27.64
N ASN A 60 -3.28 -26.42 27.87
CA ASN A 60 -2.87 -25.22 28.62
C ASN A 60 -2.85 -23.93 27.78
N ALA A 61 -3.19 -23.99 26.48
CA ALA A 61 -3.11 -22.82 25.61
C ALA A 61 -4.08 -21.69 26.01
N ALA A 62 -5.18 -22.02 26.70
CA ALA A 62 -6.11 -21.03 27.25
C ALA A 62 -5.53 -20.26 28.45
N ASP A 63 -4.72 -20.92 29.27
CA ASP A 63 -4.25 -20.37 30.55
C ASP A 63 -2.88 -19.70 30.41
N ASP A 64 -2.03 -20.22 29.52
CA ASP A 64 -0.68 -19.72 29.30
C ASP A 64 -0.67 -18.55 28.30
N VAL A 65 -1.19 -17.42 28.77
CA VAL A 65 -1.24 -16.16 28.02
C VAL A 65 0.14 -15.57 27.71
N ALA A 66 1.20 -16.05 28.38
CA ALA A 66 2.58 -15.65 28.08
C ALA A 66 3.03 -16.28 26.75
N VAL A 67 2.69 -17.54 26.52
CA VAL A 67 3.09 -18.30 25.32
C VAL A 67 2.08 -18.18 24.18
N TYR A 68 0.78 -18.10 24.48
CA TYR A 68 -0.29 -18.21 23.49
C TYR A 68 -1.12 -16.93 23.34
N ILE A 69 -1.62 -16.69 22.13
CA ILE A 69 -2.58 -15.63 21.80
C ILE A 69 -3.87 -16.28 21.31
N PRO A 70 -5.03 -16.02 21.93
CA PRO A 70 -6.31 -16.55 21.45
C PRO A 70 -6.70 -15.93 20.10
N LEU A 71 -7.17 -16.76 19.18
CA LEU A 71 -7.65 -16.41 17.85
C LEU A 71 -9.15 -16.70 17.79
N TYR A 72 -9.95 -15.67 17.52
CA TYR A 72 -11.41 -15.74 17.45
C TYR A 72 -11.88 -15.80 15.98
N THR A 73 -13.05 -16.40 15.72
CA THR A 73 -13.63 -16.50 14.36
C THR A 73 -14.05 -15.16 13.79
N ALA A 74 -14.45 -14.23 14.65
CA ALA A 74 -14.57 -12.82 14.32
C ALA A 74 -13.51 -12.10 15.13
N GLN A 75 -12.60 -11.38 14.46
CA GLN A 75 -11.73 -10.45 15.18
C GLN A 75 -12.62 -9.46 15.92
N PRO A 76 -12.46 -9.29 17.25
CA PRO A 76 -12.89 -8.07 17.90
C PRO A 76 -12.34 -6.90 17.07
N ALA A 77 -13.16 -5.89 16.79
CA ALA A 77 -12.80 -4.77 15.93
C ALA A 77 -11.35 -4.35 16.21
N PRO A 78 -10.47 -4.23 15.19
CA PRO A 78 -9.05 -3.96 15.41
C PRO A 78 -8.92 -2.69 16.26
N VAL A 79 -8.54 -2.85 17.52
CA VAL A 79 -8.19 -1.72 18.38
C VAL A 79 -6.83 -1.28 17.91
N VAL A 80 -6.82 -0.47 16.86
CA VAL A 80 -5.62 0.23 16.43
C VAL A 80 -5.25 1.14 17.59
N PRO A 81 -4.07 0.95 18.22
CA PRO A 81 -3.64 1.78 19.33
C PRO A 81 -3.62 3.27 18.95
N ASP A 82 -3.69 4.18 19.92
CA ASP A 82 -3.67 5.62 19.63
C ASP A 82 -2.36 6.06 18.99
N GLU A 83 -2.41 7.16 18.24
CA GLU A 83 -1.22 7.75 17.64
C GLU A 83 -0.28 8.30 18.72
N MET A 84 1.00 8.02 18.60
CA MET A 84 2.00 8.59 19.48
C MET A 84 2.26 10.05 19.12
N ALA A 85 2.10 10.94 20.10
CA ALA A 85 2.47 12.34 19.94
C ALA A 85 4.00 12.50 19.90
N THR A 86 4.49 13.25 18.91
CA THR A 86 5.86 13.75 18.87
C THR A 86 5.90 15.19 19.37
N SER A 87 6.80 15.50 20.31
CA SER A 87 7.10 16.87 20.74
C SER A 87 8.56 17.22 20.51
N ASP A 88 8.86 18.52 20.53
CA ASP A 88 10.23 19.02 20.32
C ASP A 88 11.18 18.61 21.44
N ASP A 89 10.68 18.44 22.66
CA ASP A 89 11.42 18.04 23.86
C ASP A 89 11.88 16.56 23.85
N MET A 90 11.45 15.77 22.88
CA MET A 90 11.80 14.35 22.76
C MET A 90 13.21 14.17 22.17
N ASN A 91 13.95 13.18 22.67
CA ASN A 91 15.24 12.81 22.10
C ASN A 91 15.07 12.08 20.75
N LEU A 92 16.16 11.96 19.99
CA LEU A 92 16.15 11.36 18.64
C LEU A 92 15.57 9.93 18.62
N TYR A 93 15.85 9.14 19.65
CA TYR A 93 15.36 7.76 19.76
C TYR A 93 13.84 7.71 19.97
N GLN A 94 13.33 8.56 20.86
CA GLN A 94 11.89 8.69 21.13
C GLN A 94 11.12 9.16 19.89
N LYS A 95 11.67 10.13 19.14
CA LYS A 95 11.08 10.61 17.88
C LYS A 95 11.05 9.51 16.81
N SER A 96 12.14 8.76 16.66
CA SER A 96 12.22 7.66 15.69
C SER A 96 11.27 6.51 16.03
N PHE A 97 11.12 6.20 17.32
CA PHE A 97 10.16 5.18 17.77
C PHE A 97 8.71 5.61 17.51
N ALA A 98 8.34 6.86 17.82
CA ALA A 98 7.00 7.40 17.54
C ALA A 98 6.68 7.36 16.04
N GLN A 99 7.64 7.74 15.19
CA GLN A 99 7.47 7.69 13.73
C GLN A 99 7.29 6.26 13.23
N GLY A 100 8.15 5.32 13.64
CA GLY A 100 8.03 3.91 13.25
C GLY A 100 6.72 3.28 13.74
N TYR A 101 6.32 3.59 14.97
CA TYR A 101 5.06 3.15 15.54
C TYR A 101 3.85 3.68 14.76
N ASN A 102 3.81 4.99 14.47
CA ASN A 102 2.72 5.62 13.73
C ASN A 102 2.66 5.13 12.27
N ALA A 103 3.80 4.82 11.64
CA ALA A 103 3.85 4.22 10.30
C ALA A 103 3.26 2.79 10.29
N CYS A 104 3.64 1.95 11.24
CA CYS A 104 3.06 0.61 11.40
C CYS A 104 1.55 0.68 11.70
N ARG A 105 1.15 1.61 12.56
CA ARG A 105 -0.26 1.91 12.87
C ARG A 105 -1.05 2.30 11.62
N ALA A 106 -0.50 3.18 10.79
CA ALA A 106 -1.12 3.60 9.52
C ALA A 106 -1.27 2.43 8.55
N ALA A 107 -0.25 1.57 8.44
CA ALA A 107 -0.33 0.37 7.61
C ALA A 107 -1.39 -0.62 8.11
N MET A 108 -1.53 -0.79 9.43
CA MET A 108 -2.59 -1.62 10.02
C MET A 108 -3.99 -1.06 9.76
N LEU A 109 -4.16 0.28 9.76
CA LEU A 109 -5.42 0.92 9.40
C LEU A 109 -5.76 0.75 7.92
N GLN A 110 -4.77 0.82 7.03
CA GLN A 110 -4.95 0.66 5.59
C GLN A 110 -5.22 -0.81 5.19
N GLY A 111 -4.58 -1.77 5.87
CA GLY A 111 -4.77 -3.20 5.58
C GLY A 111 -6.12 -3.79 5.99
N GLY A 112 -6.96 -3.04 6.72
CA GLY A 112 -8.29 -3.46 7.18
C GLY A 112 -9.44 -3.21 6.21
N GLN A 113 -9.21 -2.51 5.09
CA GLN A 113 -10.22 -2.38 4.03
C GLN A 113 -10.14 -3.60 3.10
N PRO A 114 -11.24 -4.34 2.84
CA PRO A 114 -11.28 -5.23 1.70
C PRO A 114 -11.20 -4.34 0.46
N VAL A 115 -10.03 -4.26 -0.16
CA VAL A 115 -9.86 -3.63 -1.47
C VAL A 115 -10.66 -4.47 -2.46
N SER A 116 -11.91 -4.03 -2.71
CA SER A 116 -12.82 -4.72 -3.62
C SER A 116 -12.35 -4.67 -5.07
N ASN A 117 -11.42 -3.77 -5.40
CA ASN A 117 -10.75 -3.70 -6.70
C ASN A 117 -9.34 -3.11 -6.57
N ARG A 118 -8.45 -3.58 -7.43
CA ARG A 118 -7.05 -3.12 -7.56
C ARG A 118 -6.94 -1.68 -8.08
N ASP A 119 -8.05 -1.12 -8.58
CA ASP A 119 -8.11 0.18 -9.26
C ASP A 119 -8.24 1.40 -8.33
N GLU A 120 -8.41 1.20 -7.01
CA GLU A 120 -8.43 2.28 -6.02
C GLU A 120 -7.07 2.55 -5.35
N LEU A 121 -6.03 1.78 -5.71
CA LEU A 121 -4.67 2.20 -5.40
C LEU A 121 -4.37 3.44 -6.24
N SER A 122 -4.20 4.58 -5.58
CA SER A 122 -3.65 5.80 -6.18
C SER A 122 -2.50 5.39 -7.10
N SER A 123 -2.69 5.56 -8.42
CA SER A 123 -1.62 5.28 -9.37
C SER A 123 -0.40 6.07 -8.92
N PRO A 124 0.80 5.46 -8.83
CA PRO A 124 1.97 6.15 -8.33
C PRO A 124 2.18 7.45 -9.11
N VAL A 125 2.22 8.58 -8.39
CA VAL A 125 2.47 9.89 -9.01
C VAL A 125 3.86 9.83 -9.64
N ILE A 126 3.92 9.92 -10.97
CA ILE A 126 5.17 9.91 -11.72
C ILE A 126 5.79 11.31 -11.56
N PRO A 127 7.02 11.45 -11.04
CA PRO A 127 7.65 12.75 -10.90
C PRO A 127 7.90 13.42 -12.25
N ASP A 128 7.97 14.75 -12.27
CA ASP A 128 8.29 15.52 -13.47
C ASP A 128 9.61 15.04 -14.09
N GLY A 129 9.58 14.74 -15.40
CA GLY A 129 10.73 14.21 -16.14
C GLY A 129 10.86 12.67 -16.16
N TYR A 130 9.94 11.94 -15.52
CA TYR A 130 9.91 10.48 -15.55
C TYR A 130 8.77 9.96 -16.45
N ALA A 131 8.95 8.77 -17.02
CA ALA A 131 7.95 8.06 -17.82
C ALA A 131 7.82 6.61 -17.36
N LEU A 132 6.59 6.08 -17.31
CA LEU A 132 6.37 4.65 -17.05
C LEU A 132 6.62 3.85 -18.33
N VAL A 133 7.46 2.83 -18.23
CA VAL A 133 7.73 1.86 -19.30
C VAL A 133 7.53 0.44 -18.80
N PRO A 134 7.11 -0.50 -19.68
CA PRO A 134 7.08 -1.91 -19.36
C PRO A 134 8.45 -2.42 -18.88
N ILE A 135 8.45 -3.35 -17.90
CA ILE A 135 9.68 -4.01 -17.43
C ILE A 135 10.33 -4.81 -18.57
N VAL A 136 9.52 -5.40 -19.45
CA VAL A 136 9.97 -6.06 -20.68
C VAL A 136 9.47 -5.21 -21.86
N PRO A 137 10.35 -4.66 -22.70
CA PRO A 137 9.94 -3.82 -23.82
C PRO A 137 9.07 -4.62 -24.80
N THR A 138 8.07 -3.95 -25.36
CA THR A 138 7.24 -4.55 -26.41
C THR A 138 8.04 -4.69 -27.71
N GLU A 139 7.60 -5.57 -28.61
CA GLU A 139 8.21 -5.73 -29.93
C GLU A 139 8.28 -4.39 -30.69
N ASP A 140 7.22 -3.58 -30.62
CA ASP A 140 7.18 -2.25 -31.24
C ASP A 140 8.22 -1.30 -30.65
N MET A 141 8.41 -1.29 -29.32
CA MET A 141 9.49 -0.51 -28.70
C MET A 141 10.86 -0.97 -29.18
N VAL A 142 11.09 -2.28 -29.27
CA VAL A 142 12.37 -2.85 -29.72
C VAL A 142 12.65 -2.46 -31.17
N ILE A 143 11.68 -2.61 -32.07
CA ILE A 143 11.83 -2.25 -33.49
C ILE A 143 12.15 -0.75 -33.63
N ASN A 144 11.33 0.13 -33.04
CA ASN A 144 11.56 1.57 -33.10
C ASN A 144 12.89 1.98 -32.45
N GLY A 145 13.32 1.29 -31.40
CA GLY A 145 14.63 1.50 -30.79
C GLY A 145 15.76 1.20 -31.76
N PHE A 146 15.76 0.02 -32.38
CA PHE A 146 16.82 -0.37 -33.33
C PHE A 146 16.82 0.46 -34.60
N GLU A 147 15.65 0.83 -35.12
CA GLU A 147 15.52 1.63 -36.34
C GLU A 147 15.78 3.13 -36.13
N SER A 148 15.97 3.59 -34.89
CA SER A 148 16.27 4.99 -34.58
C SER A 148 17.72 5.41 -34.87
N GLU A 149 18.60 4.46 -35.20
CA GLU A 149 19.99 4.79 -35.52
C GLU A 149 20.06 5.58 -36.84
N PRO A 150 20.79 6.71 -36.89
CA PRO A 150 20.95 7.46 -38.12
C PRO A 150 21.66 6.62 -39.18
N ASP A 151 21.07 6.57 -40.38
CA ASP A 151 21.54 5.82 -41.53
C ASP A 151 21.67 6.74 -42.76
N PRO A 152 22.73 6.63 -43.56
CA PRO A 152 22.98 7.52 -44.70
C PRO A 152 21.90 7.46 -45.80
N HIS A 153 21.09 6.40 -45.86
CA HIS A 153 19.98 6.30 -46.83
C HIS A 153 18.64 6.82 -46.30
N PHE A 154 18.44 6.81 -44.98
CA PHE A 154 17.13 7.07 -44.37
C PHE A 154 17.09 8.33 -43.51
N SER A 155 18.24 8.87 -43.10
CA SER A 155 18.34 10.06 -42.26
C SER A 155 18.64 11.31 -43.06
N ASP A 156 18.20 12.46 -42.54
CA ASP A 156 18.56 13.76 -43.09
C ASP A 156 20.07 13.94 -43.13
N GLU A 157 20.58 14.55 -44.21
CA GLU A 157 22.02 14.75 -44.46
C GLU A 157 22.72 15.43 -43.28
N LYS A 158 22.06 16.41 -42.64
CA LYS A 158 22.56 17.10 -41.46
C LYS A 158 22.66 16.17 -40.23
N VAL A 159 21.66 15.32 -40.00
CA VAL A 159 21.63 14.37 -38.87
C VAL A 159 22.70 13.31 -39.06
N TRP A 160 22.87 12.80 -40.28
CA TRP A 160 23.94 11.87 -40.63
C TRP A 160 25.33 12.49 -40.43
N ALA A 161 25.55 13.71 -40.94
CA ALA A 161 26.84 14.39 -40.83
C ALA A 161 27.24 14.68 -39.37
N GLU A 162 26.30 15.14 -38.54
CA GLU A 162 26.51 15.37 -37.11
C GLU A 162 26.84 14.06 -36.36
N TYR A 163 26.20 12.96 -36.76
CA TYR A 163 26.43 11.64 -36.18
C TYR A 163 27.76 11.01 -36.63
N GLU A 164 28.15 11.17 -37.89
CA GLU A 164 29.42 10.70 -38.44
C GLU A 164 30.63 11.43 -37.81
N ALA A 165 30.46 12.72 -37.47
CA ALA A 165 31.46 13.50 -36.76
C ALA A 165 31.73 13.00 -35.32
N LEU A 166 30.84 12.19 -34.75
CA LEU A 166 31.06 11.55 -33.44
C LEU A 166 31.95 10.32 -33.59
N SER A 167 32.94 10.18 -32.69
CA SER A 167 33.84 9.03 -32.67
C SER A 167 33.86 8.30 -31.33
N GLY A 168 34.23 7.02 -31.38
CA GLY A 168 34.40 6.15 -30.21
C GLY A 168 33.17 6.14 -29.28
N CYS A 169 33.40 6.34 -27.98
CA CYS A 169 32.35 6.29 -26.97
C CYS A 169 31.25 7.32 -27.17
N ARG A 170 31.53 8.47 -27.82
CA ARG A 170 30.52 9.52 -28.05
C ARG A 170 29.48 9.07 -29.06
N ARG A 171 29.91 8.36 -30.11
CA ARG A 171 28.99 7.81 -31.12
C ARG A 171 28.14 6.70 -30.51
N ALA A 172 28.75 5.81 -29.73
CA ALA A 172 28.04 4.75 -29.02
C ALA A 172 27.01 5.29 -28.02
N ALA A 173 27.38 6.32 -27.24
CA ALA A 173 26.46 7.00 -26.34
C ALA A 173 25.29 7.63 -27.10
N ARG A 174 25.56 8.29 -28.24
CA ARG A 174 24.52 8.89 -29.07
C ARG A 174 23.54 7.87 -29.64
N ARG A 175 24.01 6.69 -30.08
CA ARG A 175 23.13 5.59 -30.50
C ARG A 175 22.20 5.16 -29.37
N ALA A 176 22.75 4.92 -28.18
CA ALA A 176 21.97 4.49 -27.02
C ALA A 176 20.91 5.54 -26.61
N GLU A 177 21.24 6.83 -26.67
CA GLU A 177 20.29 7.92 -26.44
C GLU A 177 19.12 7.90 -27.43
N LEU A 178 19.41 7.72 -28.72
CA LEU A 178 18.39 7.68 -29.78
C LEU A 178 17.50 6.45 -29.64
N CYS A 179 18.09 5.27 -29.42
CA CYS A 179 17.36 4.03 -29.14
C CYS A 179 16.42 4.20 -27.95
N TRP A 180 16.93 4.73 -26.85
CA TRP A 180 16.13 4.94 -25.63
C TRP A 180 15.00 5.94 -25.87
N ALA A 181 15.27 7.07 -26.53
CA ALA A 181 14.25 8.08 -26.82
C ALA A 181 13.11 7.54 -27.71
N ALA A 182 13.46 6.73 -28.72
CA ALA A 182 12.48 6.08 -29.58
C ALA A 182 11.63 5.04 -28.81
N MET A 183 12.26 4.25 -27.94
CA MET A 183 11.56 3.29 -27.07
C MET A 183 10.59 3.99 -26.11
N ILE A 184 10.98 5.11 -25.47
CA ILE A 184 10.08 5.89 -24.61
C ILE A 184 8.89 6.44 -25.40
N LYS A 185 9.12 6.92 -26.64
CA LYS A 185 8.07 7.47 -27.49
C LYS A 185 7.05 6.41 -27.93
N ALA A 186 7.50 5.19 -28.17
CA ALA A 186 6.67 4.03 -28.52
C ALA A 186 6.04 3.32 -27.30
N ALA A 187 6.42 3.72 -26.08
CA ALA A 187 5.87 3.12 -24.88
C ALA A 187 4.35 3.33 -24.79
N PRO A 188 3.59 2.34 -24.27
CA PRO A 188 2.15 2.50 -24.06
C PRO A 188 1.86 3.71 -23.17
N LYS A 189 1.07 4.64 -23.67
CA LYS A 189 0.60 5.78 -22.89
C LYS A 189 -0.58 5.34 -22.03
N GLN A 190 -0.61 5.74 -20.76
CA GLN A 190 -1.82 5.58 -19.97
C GLN A 190 -2.93 6.38 -20.65
N GLU A 191 -4.05 5.73 -20.98
CA GLU A 191 -5.25 6.43 -21.43
C GLU A 191 -5.65 7.38 -20.31
N GLY A 192 -5.60 8.69 -20.56
CA GLY A 192 -6.05 9.67 -19.59
C GLY A 192 -7.51 9.39 -19.26
N ASN A 193 -7.80 9.17 -17.98
CA ASN A 193 -9.16 9.32 -17.45
C ASN A 193 -9.60 10.77 -17.73
N ASN A 194 -10.21 10.99 -18.89
CA ASN A 194 -11.01 12.18 -19.15
C ASN A 194 -12.32 12.02 -18.37
N GLY A 195 -12.30 12.47 -17.13
CA GLY A 195 -13.48 12.70 -16.28
C GLY A 195 -13.46 14.12 -15.75
#